data_AF-A0A2A2L6M9-F1
#
_entry.id   AF-A0A2A2L6M9-F1
#
_cell.length_a   1.000
_cell.length_b   1.000
_cell.length_c   1.000
_cell.angle_alpha   90.00
_cell.angle_beta   90.00
_cell.angle_gamma   90.00
#
_symmetry.space_group_name_H-M   'P 1'
#
loop_
_entity.id
_entity.type
_entity.pdbx_description
1 polymer ?
#
loop_
_entity_poly.entity_id
_entity_poly.type
_entity_poly.pdbx_seq_one_letter_code
_entity_poly.pdbx_strand_id
1 'polypeptide(L)'
;MDKWKTFVRQQPRNYSIFVMFTALTPGVNCPICRPAYEEFQIVANSHRYSNPDHKGVYFALVDYEDAPQVFQQMNLNTAPVVYHFSAKLSGKKKPDQMDFQRHGYDADAIGRFIADMTEVQIRVLRPPNYAAPVVIGLLVCLVLGFLYMKRNNLEFLYNKTSWGIICLIITFVFLSGQMWNHIRGPPFIMTNPQTRESTFIHGSTQFQVRRTSRIS
;
A
#
# COMPACT_ATOMS: atom_id res chain seq x y z
N MET A 1 21.58 9.85 5.15
CA MET A 1 21.63 11.29 5.47
C MET A 1 22.20 12.14 4.32
N ASP A 2 23.21 11.68 3.59
CA ASP A 2 23.87 12.49 2.55
C ASP A 2 22.92 12.87 1.40
N LYS A 3 22.10 11.92 0.92
CA LYS A 3 21.07 12.17 -0.10
C LYS A 3 20.09 13.29 0.31
N TRP A 4 19.63 13.30 1.56
CA TRP A 4 18.72 14.33 2.08
C TRP A 4 19.37 15.72 2.02
N LYS A 5 20.63 15.82 2.47
CA LYS A 5 21.36 17.08 2.43
C LYS A 5 21.56 17.55 1.00
N THR A 6 21.99 16.68 0.09
CA THR A 6 22.30 17.04 -1.31
C THR A 6 21.07 17.37 -2.14
N PHE A 7 19.99 16.58 -2.06
CA PHE A 7 18.83 16.77 -2.94
C PHE A 7 17.78 17.74 -2.35
N VAL A 8 17.65 17.82 -1.02
CA VAL A 8 16.57 18.61 -0.38
C VAL A 8 17.06 19.89 0.29
N ARG A 9 18.26 19.90 0.87
CA ARG A 9 18.76 21.07 1.63
C ARG A 9 19.78 21.91 0.87
N GLN A 10 20.65 21.29 0.08
CA GLN A 10 21.71 21.98 -0.66
C GLN A 10 21.10 22.88 -1.74
N GLN A 11 21.65 24.09 -1.86
CA GLN A 11 21.28 25.11 -2.84
C GLN A 11 22.53 25.42 -3.69
N PRO A 12 22.38 25.90 -4.93
CA PRO A 12 21.14 26.26 -5.63
C PRO A 12 20.38 25.06 -6.23
N ARG A 13 19.04 25.15 -6.30
CA ARG A 13 18.19 24.18 -7.03
C ARG A 13 17.28 24.87 -8.03
N ASN A 14 17.05 24.21 -9.16
CA ASN A 14 16.15 24.63 -10.22
C ASN A 14 14.87 23.76 -10.30
N TYR A 15 14.60 22.99 -9.25
CA TYR A 15 13.46 22.08 -9.17
C TYR A 15 12.78 22.13 -7.81
N SER A 16 11.47 21.90 -7.81
CA SER A 16 10.67 21.67 -6.62
C SER A 16 10.65 20.17 -6.30
N ILE A 17 10.70 19.84 -5.02
CA ILE A 17 10.68 18.44 -4.56
C ILE A 17 9.59 18.25 -3.51
N PHE A 18 8.76 17.23 -3.73
CA PHE A 18 7.74 16.78 -2.78
C PHE A 18 8.30 15.59 -2.03
N VAL A 19 8.42 15.73 -0.71
CA VAL A 19 8.94 14.68 0.16
C VAL A 19 7.81 14.14 1.01
N MET A 20 7.53 12.85 0.91
CA MET A 20 6.65 12.15 1.83
C MET A 20 7.45 11.50 2.95
N PHE A 21 7.11 11.86 4.17
CA PHE A 21 7.57 11.23 5.40
C PHE A 21 6.60 10.12 5.77
N THR A 22 7.09 8.89 5.89
CA THR A 22 6.28 7.71 6.18
C THR A 22 7.00 6.78 7.16
N ALA A 23 6.27 5.79 7.66
CA ALA A 23 6.82 4.68 8.43
C ALA A 23 6.14 3.40 7.96
N LEU A 24 6.74 2.74 6.98
CA LEU A 24 6.21 1.52 6.37
C LEU A 24 6.66 0.26 7.12
N THR A 25 7.72 0.36 7.94
CA THR A 25 8.22 -0.77 8.72
C THR A 25 7.14 -1.27 9.69
N PRO A 26 6.91 -2.61 9.78
CA PRO A 26 5.97 -3.19 10.72
C PRO A 26 6.23 -2.86 12.20
N GLY A 27 7.43 -2.41 12.56
CA GLY A 27 7.77 -2.00 13.94
C GLY A 27 7.04 -0.74 14.43
N VAL A 28 6.60 0.15 13.52
CA VAL A 28 5.96 1.44 13.87
C VAL A 28 4.42 1.35 13.84
N ASN A 29 3.85 0.26 13.31
CA ASN A 29 2.42 -0.03 13.24
C ASN A 29 1.52 1.17 12.83
N CYS A 30 1.82 1.77 11.67
CA CYS A 30 1.05 2.89 11.12
C CYS A 30 0.03 2.40 10.06
N PRO A 31 -1.28 2.30 10.37
CA PRO A 31 -2.28 1.76 9.45
C PRO A 31 -2.55 2.68 8.25
N ILE A 32 -2.36 4.00 8.39
CA ILE A 32 -2.61 5.00 7.35
C ILE A 32 -1.39 5.25 6.45
N CYS A 33 -0.19 4.91 6.89
CA CYS A 33 1.05 5.16 6.14
C CYS A 33 1.12 4.36 4.84
N ARG A 34 0.63 3.11 4.86
CA ARG A 34 0.61 2.24 3.68
C ARG A 34 -0.36 2.71 2.58
N PRO A 35 -1.65 2.96 2.86
CA PRO A 35 -2.56 3.46 1.83
C PRO A 35 -2.15 4.85 1.31
N ALA A 36 -1.68 5.75 2.18
CA ALA A 36 -1.17 7.05 1.73
C ALA A 36 0.08 6.93 0.84
N TYR A 37 0.97 5.98 1.13
CA TYR A 37 2.12 5.67 0.29
C TYR A 37 1.72 5.17 -1.10
N GLU A 38 0.74 4.28 -1.18
CA GLU A 38 0.24 3.75 -2.44
C GLU A 38 -0.33 4.88 -3.32
N GLU A 39 -1.12 5.79 -2.75
CA GLU A 39 -1.66 6.96 -3.46
C GLU A 39 -0.55 7.94 -3.90
N PHE A 40 0.43 8.23 -3.02
CA PHE A 40 1.58 9.07 -3.37
C PHE A 40 2.39 8.47 -4.54
N GLN A 41 2.56 7.14 -4.56
CA GLN A 41 3.25 6.43 -5.62
C GLN A 41 2.47 6.50 -6.96
N ILE A 42 1.14 6.44 -6.92
CA ILE A 42 0.29 6.62 -8.10
C ILE A 42 0.52 8.00 -8.71
N VAL A 43 0.55 9.06 -7.89
CA VAL A 43 0.81 10.43 -8.38
C VAL A 43 2.20 10.55 -8.98
N ALA A 44 3.23 10.03 -8.31
CA ALA A 44 4.60 10.08 -8.81
C ALA A 44 4.75 9.35 -10.17
N ASN A 45 4.12 8.19 -10.31
CA ASN A 45 4.08 7.45 -11.58
C ASN A 45 3.30 8.22 -12.65
N SER A 46 2.16 8.80 -12.28
CA SER A 46 1.32 9.60 -13.18
C SER A 46 2.08 10.80 -13.72
N HIS A 47 2.86 11.49 -12.88
CA HIS A 47 3.74 12.58 -13.32
C HIS A 47 4.77 12.10 -14.34
N ARG A 48 5.42 10.96 -14.08
CA ARG A 48 6.40 10.36 -15.00
C ARG A 48 5.82 10.08 -16.39
N TYR A 49 4.56 9.65 -16.48
CA TYR A 49 3.90 9.40 -17.76
C TYR A 49 3.30 10.64 -18.41
N SER A 50 2.72 11.54 -17.62
CA SER A 50 2.00 12.72 -18.13
C SER A 50 2.94 13.85 -18.56
N ASN A 51 4.11 14.00 -17.92
CA ASN A 51 5.01 15.14 -18.09
C ASN A 51 6.48 14.68 -18.24
N PRO A 52 6.83 13.90 -19.27
CA PRO A 52 8.20 13.40 -19.45
C PRO A 52 9.24 14.51 -19.65
N ASP A 53 8.83 15.65 -20.23
CA ASP A 53 9.73 16.77 -20.54
C ASP A 53 9.85 17.81 -19.41
N HIS A 54 8.94 17.77 -18.41
CA HIS A 54 8.89 18.76 -17.34
C HIS A 54 9.80 18.36 -16.17
N LYS A 55 11.09 18.70 -16.27
CA LYS A 55 12.14 18.35 -15.27
C LYS A 55 12.14 19.21 -14.00
N GLY A 56 11.02 19.86 -13.68
CA GLY A 56 10.92 20.83 -12.58
C GLY A 56 10.37 20.27 -11.27
N VAL A 57 9.78 19.07 -11.28
CA VAL A 57 9.13 18.47 -10.09
C VAL A 57 9.66 17.06 -9.84
N TYR A 58 10.09 16.81 -8.61
CA TYR A 58 10.58 15.50 -8.17
C TYR A 58 9.82 15.02 -6.94
N PHE A 59 9.75 13.70 -6.79
CA PHE A 59 9.12 13.02 -5.66
C PHE A 59 10.17 12.25 -4.88
N ALA A 60 10.13 12.34 -3.56
CA ALA A 60 11.00 11.61 -2.68
C ALA A 60 10.22 11.01 -1.51
N LEU A 61 10.72 9.88 -1.03
CA LEU A 61 10.21 9.16 0.12
C LEU A 61 11.28 9.12 1.20
N VAL A 62 10.88 9.36 2.45
CA VAL A 62 11.74 9.18 3.62
C VAL A 62 10.99 8.30 4.62
N ASP A 63 11.52 7.10 4.85
CA ASP A 63 11.05 6.22 5.92
C ASP A 63 11.72 6.59 7.25
N TYR A 64 10.98 6.43 8.35
CA TYR A 64 11.46 6.64 9.70
C TYR A 64 12.63 5.72 10.08
N GLU A 65 12.61 4.44 9.67
CA GLU A 65 13.71 3.53 10.02
C GLU A 65 15.01 3.86 9.29
N ASP A 66 14.92 4.25 8.02
CA ASP A 66 16.09 4.58 7.20
C ASP A 66 16.79 5.87 7.67
N ALA A 67 16.00 6.84 8.18
CA ALA A 67 16.50 8.17 8.47
C ALA A 67 15.77 8.88 9.63
N PRO A 68 15.82 8.33 10.87
CA PRO A 68 15.12 8.91 12.02
C PRO A 68 15.64 10.33 12.37
N GLN A 69 16.90 10.61 12.06
CA GLN A 69 17.51 11.92 12.25
C GLN A 69 16.85 13.03 11.39
N VAL A 70 16.28 12.68 10.23
CA VAL A 70 15.59 13.67 9.38
C VAL A 70 14.24 14.05 9.99
N PHE A 71 13.54 13.10 10.60
CA PHE A 71 12.30 13.35 11.34
C PHE A 71 12.55 14.27 12.54
N GLN A 72 13.64 14.04 13.27
CA GLN A 72 14.07 14.92 14.36
C GLN A 72 14.40 16.34 13.86
N GLN A 73 15.15 16.45 12.75
CA GLN A 73 15.49 17.75 12.16
C GLN A 73 14.24 18.55 11.72
N MET A 74 13.22 17.84 11.25
CA MET A 74 11.95 18.44 10.83
C MET A 74 10.94 18.59 11.97
N ASN A 75 11.28 18.12 13.18
CA ASN A 75 10.42 18.06 14.35
C ASN A 75 9.07 17.37 14.07
N LEU A 76 9.14 16.22 13.40
CA LEU A 76 7.98 15.41 13.02
C LEU A 76 7.77 14.26 14.00
N ASN A 77 6.62 14.29 14.67
CA ASN A 77 6.18 13.25 15.62
C ASN A 77 5.07 12.36 15.04
N THR A 78 4.55 12.70 13.86
CA THR A 78 3.44 12.00 13.21
C THR A 78 3.79 11.70 11.75
N ALA A 79 3.25 10.59 11.25
CA ALA A 79 3.34 10.16 9.86
C ALA A 79 1.97 9.62 9.42
N PRO A 80 1.61 9.67 8.12
CA PRO A 80 2.36 10.22 7.00
C PRO A 80 2.22 11.75 6.90
N VAL A 81 3.26 12.44 6.38
CA VAL A 81 3.23 13.89 6.09
C VAL A 81 3.91 14.18 4.77
N VAL A 82 3.33 15.03 3.92
CA VAL A 82 3.95 15.48 2.66
C VAL A 82 4.36 16.94 2.79
N TYR A 83 5.63 17.23 2.51
CA TYR A 83 6.17 18.57 2.42
C TYR A 83 6.58 18.93 1.00
N HIS A 84 6.29 20.15 0.61
CA HIS A 84 6.80 20.78 -0.60
C HIS A 84 8.03 21.63 -0.26
N PHE A 85 9.13 21.35 -0.94
CA PHE A 85 10.32 22.18 -0.93
C PHE A 85 10.48 22.82 -2.31
N SER A 86 10.28 24.14 -2.37
CA SER A 86 10.45 24.90 -3.60
C SER A 86 11.91 24.98 -4.05
N ALA A 87 12.11 25.29 -5.34
CA ALA A 87 13.43 25.47 -5.95
C ALA A 87 14.26 26.56 -5.25
N LYS A 88 13.64 27.73 -5.01
CA LYS A 88 14.24 28.82 -4.23
C LYS A 88 13.84 28.67 -2.77
N LEU A 89 14.83 28.54 -1.88
CA LEU A 89 14.56 28.54 -0.44
C LEU A 89 13.90 29.87 -0.06
N SER A 90 12.62 29.82 0.31
CA SER A 90 11.86 30.98 0.77
C SER A 90 12.29 31.39 2.19
N GLY A 91 13.54 31.79 2.38
CA GLY A 91 14.06 32.30 3.66
C GLY A 91 13.76 31.39 4.87
N LYS A 92 13.33 31.99 6.01
CA LYS A 92 12.92 31.29 7.24
C LYS A 92 11.51 30.66 7.17
N LYS A 93 10.85 30.69 6.01
CA LYS A 93 9.48 30.18 5.88
C LYS A 93 9.51 28.66 5.99
N LYS A 94 8.61 28.09 6.80
CA LYS A 94 8.46 26.63 6.90
C LYS A 94 8.06 26.08 5.52
N PRO A 95 8.54 24.89 5.13
CA PRO A 95 8.11 24.27 3.88
C PRO A 95 6.60 24.03 3.93
N ASP A 96 5.95 24.18 2.79
CA ASP A 96 4.50 24.04 2.70
C ASP A 96 4.12 22.58 2.96
N GLN A 97 3.16 22.37 3.86
CA GLN A 97 2.71 21.06 4.28
C GLN A 97 1.34 20.77 3.68
N MET A 98 1.14 19.57 3.17
CA MET A 98 -0.19 19.13 2.77
C MET A 98 -1.05 18.82 4.00
N ASP A 99 -2.28 19.33 4.02
CA ASP A 99 -3.27 19.03 5.05
C ASP A 99 -4.09 17.79 4.67
N PHE A 100 -3.64 16.63 5.17
CA PHE A 100 -4.31 15.34 5.01
C PHE A 100 -5.66 15.27 5.73
N GLN A 101 -5.87 16.05 6.79
CA GLN A 101 -7.12 16.00 7.57
C GLN A 101 -8.25 16.68 6.81
N ARG A 102 -7.95 17.74 6.05
CA ARG A 102 -8.94 18.49 5.28
C ARG A 102 -9.22 17.90 3.90
N HIS A 103 -8.18 17.49 3.17
CA HIS A 103 -8.31 17.07 1.76
C HIS A 103 -8.27 15.56 1.55
N GLY A 104 -7.89 14.78 2.58
CA GLY A 104 -7.61 13.36 2.45
C GLY A 104 -6.27 13.08 1.77
N TYR A 105 -5.93 11.80 1.64
CA TYR A 105 -4.66 11.30 1.09
C TYR A 105 -4.82 10.66 -0.30
N ASP A 106 -5.97 10.87 -0.96
CA ASP A 106 -6.25 10.35 -2.31
C ASP A 106 -5.32 10.99 -3.34
N ALA A 107 -4.95 10.25 -4.39
CA ALA A 107 -4.02 10.72 -5.42
C ALA A 107 -4.48 12.02 -6.09
N ASP A 108 -5.80 12.19 -6.28
CA ASP A 108 -6.37 13.41 -6.85
C ASP A 108 -6.18 14.63 -5.93
N ALA A 109 -6.25 14.45 -4.61
CA ALA A 109 -6.02 15.50 -3.63
C ALA A 109 -4.54 15.90 -3.60
N ILE A 110 -3.63 14.92 -3.62
CA ILE A 110 -2.18 15.16 -3.68
C ILE A 110 -1.82 15.85 -5.00
N GLY A 111 -2.41 15.44 -6.12
CA GLY A 111 -2.24 16.07 -7.43
C GLY A 111 -2.65 17.54 -7.45
N ARG A 112 -3.77 17.89 -6.80
CA ARG A 112 -4.22 19.29 -6.64
C ARG A 112 -3.24 20.11 -5.80
N PHE A 113 -2.77 19.56 -4.67
CA PHE A 113 -1.76 20.22 -3.84
C PHE A 113 -0.48 20.53 -4.62
N ILE A 114 -0.05 19.63 -5.50
CA ILE A 114 1.13 19.86 -6.36
C ILE A 114 0.85 20.96 -7.39
N ALA A 115 -0.33 20.94 -8.00
CA ALA A 115 -0.74 21.96 -8.96
C ALA A 115 -0.81 23.35 -8.32
N ASP A 116 -1.32 23.45 -7.09
CA ASP A 116 -1.38 24.72 -6.34
C ASP A 116 0.01 25.27 -6.00
N MET A 117 0.99 24.38 -5.79
CA MET A 117 2.35 24.76 -5.38
C MET A 117 3.31 25.01 -6.54
N THR A 118 3.12 24.33 -7.68
CA THR A 118 4.08 24.31 -8.80
C THR A 118 3.46 24.67 -10.15
N GLU A 119 2.16 24.98 -10.22
CA GLU A 119 1.38 25.21 -11.45
C GLU A 119 1.34 24.02 -12.42
N VAL A 120 2.06 22.94 -12.12
CA VAL A 120 2.09 21.72 -12.93
C VAL A 120 0.87 20.86 -12.61
N GLN A 121 -0.03 20.74 -13.58
CA GLN A 121 -1.19 19.85 -13.48
C GLN A 121 -0.81 18.40 -13.80
N ILE A 122 -0.94 17.52 -12.81
CA ILE A 122 -0.71 16.07 -12.97
C ILE A 122 -2.06 15.38 -13.17
N ARG A 123 -2.23 14.72 -14.31
CA ARG A 123 -3.40 13.84 -14.55
C ARG A 123 -3.14 12.51 -13.86
N VAL A 124 -3.90 12.19 -12.82
CA VAL A 124 -3.75 10.94 -12.06
C VAL A 124 -4.21 9.76 -12.92
N LEU A 125 -3.27 8.86 -13.25
CA LEU A 125 -3.53 7.59 -13.91
C LEU A 125 -3.54 6.48 -12.86
N ARG A 126 -4.73 6.09 -12.39
CA ARG A 126 -4.85 4.96 -11.47
C ARG A 126 -4.50 3.67 -12.23
N PRO A 127 -3.54 2.85 -11.76
CA PRO A 127 -3.18 1.62 -12.44
C PRO A 127 -4.41 0.71 -12.50
N PRO A 128 -4.71 0.08 -13.67
CA PRO A 128 -5.85 -0.81 -13.78
C PRO A 128 -5.69 -1.95 -12.78
N ASN A 129 -6.72 -2.18 -11.96
CA ASN A 129 -6.72 -3.30 -11.01
C ASN A 129 -6.86 -4.60 -11.79
N TYR A 130 -5.74 -5.32 -12.00
CA TYR A 130 -5.71 -6.60 -12.70
C TYR A 130 -6.35 -7.75 -11.91
N ALA A 131 -6.59 -7.60 -10.60
CA ALA A 131 -7.26 -8.63 -9.83
C ALA A 131 -8.72 -8.79 -10.26
N ALA A 132 -9.41 -7.67 -10.55
CA ALA A 132 -10.80 -7.68 -11.00
C ALA A 132 -11.02 -8.48 -12.31
N PRO A 133 -10.31 -8.20 -13.42
CA PRO A 133 -10.48 -8.96 -14.66
C PRO A 133 -10.01 -10.41 -14.54
N VAL A 134 -9.02 -10.72 -13.69
CA VAL A 134 -8.61 -12.12 -13.43
C VAL A 134 -9.71 -12.88 -12.71
N VAL A 135 -10.34 -12.31 -11.68
CA VAL A 135 -11.46 -12.94 -10.96
C VAL A 135 -12.66 -13.09 -11.89
N ILE A 136 -12.98 -12.07 -12.68
CA ILE A 136 -14.06 -12.15 -13.67
C ILE A 136 -13.76 -13.24 -14.71
N GLY A 137 -12.53 -13.29 -15.24
CA GLY A 137 -12.09 -14.32 -16.17
C GLY A 137 -12.20 -15.73 -15.58
N LEU A 138 -11.80 -15.92 -14.33
CA LEU A 138 -11.93 -17.19 -13.62
C LEU A 138 -13.40 -17.58 -13.43
N LEU A 139 -14.27 -16.64 -13.06
CA LEU A 139 -15.71 -16.89 -12.94
C LEU A 139 -16.33 -17.27 -14.30
N VAL A 140 -15.97 -16.56 -15.37
CA VAL A 140 -16.45 -16.89 -16.72
C VAL A 140 -15.97 -18.27 -17.16
N CYS A 141 -14.70 -18.61 -16.94
CA CYS A 141 -14.16 -19.94 -17.23
C CYS A 141 -14.87 -21.03 -16.42
N LEU A 142 -15.19 -20.79 -15.14
CA LEU A 142 -15.95 -21.72 -14.31
C LEU A 142 -17.38 -21.91 -14.84
N VAL A 143 -18.07 -20.83 -15.20
CA VAL A 143 -19.43 -20.89 -15.75
C VAL A 143 -19.44 -21.60 -17.11
N LEU A 144 -18.49 -21.28 -18.00
CA LEU A 144 -18.37 -21.94 -19.30
C LEU A 144 -17.98 -23.41 -19.16
N GLY A 145 -17.05 -23.74 -18.26
CA GLY A 145 -16.69 -25.11 -17.93
C GLY A 145 -17.88 -25.89 -17.36
N PHE A 146 -18.65 -25.29 -16.47
CA PHE A 146 -19.87 -25.88 -15.92
C PHE A 146 -20.95 -26.08 -16.99
N LEU A 147 -21.16 -25.10 -17.88
CA LEU A 147 -22.10 -25.23 -19.01
C LEU A 147 -21.65 -26.29 -20.03
N TYR A 148 -20.34 -26.40 -20.28
CA TYR A 148 -19.77 -27.45 -21.14
C TYR A 148 -19.96 -28.84 -20.52
N MET A 149 -19.69 -29.00 -19.22
CA MET A 149 -19.99 -30.23 -18.47
C MET A 149 -21.48 -30.54 -18.45
N LYS A 150 -22.36 -29.53 -18.29
CA LYS A 150 -23.82 -29.67 -18.32
C LYS A 150 -24.32 -30.29 -19.63
N ARG A 151 -23.65 -30.01 -20.76
CA ARG A 151 -24.04 -30.56 -22.07
C ARG A 151 -23.64 -32.03 -22.24
N ASN A 152 -22.64 -32.52 -21.50
CA ASN A 152 -22.07 -33.85 -21.69
C ASN A 152 -22.31 -34.82 -20.53
N ASN A 153 -22.61 -34.36 -19.31
CA ASN A 153 -22.79 -35.25 -18.16
C ASN A 153 -23.65 -34.63 -17.03
N LEU A 154 -24.95 -34.91 -17.03
CA LEU A 154 -25.91 -34.46 -16.00
C LEU A 154 -25.88 -35.30 -14.71
N GLU A 155 -25.13 -36.41 -14.70
CA GLU A 155 -25.09 -37.34 -13.55
C GLU A 155 -24.35 -36.76 -12.32
N PHE A 156 -23.32 -35.95 -12.54
CA PHE A 156 -22.53 -35.37 -11.44
C PHE A 156 -23.32 -34.35 -10.60
N LEU A 157 -24.20 -33.57 -11.23
CA LEU A 157 -25.03 -32.56 -10.59
C LEU A 157 -26.22 -33.14 -9.81
N TYR A 158 -26.71 -34.30 -10.25
CA TYR A 158 -27.80 -35.01 -9.58
C TYR A 158 -27.30 -35.91 -8.45
N ASN A 159 -26.00 -36.16 -8.38
CA ASN A 159 -25.38 -36.97 -7.35
C ASN A 159 -25.33 -36.23 -6.00
N LYS A 160 -26.11 -36.71 -5.02
CA LYS A 160 -26.17 -36.14 -3.66
C LYS A 160 -24.80 -36.17 -2.95
N THR A 161 -23.96 -37.16 -3.27
CA THR A 161 -22.64 -37.33 -2.66
C THR A 161 -21.68 -36.21 -3.06
N SER A 162 -21.74 -35.74 -4.31
CA SER A 162 -20.93 -34.61 -4.80
C SER A 162 -21.24 -33.31 -4.07
N TRP A 163 -22.54 -33.02 -3.88
CA TRP A 163 -22.99 -31.87 -3.09
C TRP A 163 -22.56 -31.96 -1.63
N GLY A 164 -22.60 -33.15 -1.04
CA GLY A 164 -22.10 -33.40 0.31
C GLY A 164 -20.60 -33.10 0.44
N ILE A 165 -19.78 -33.55 -0.51
CA ILE A 165 -18.33 -33.28 -0.53
C ILE A 165 -18.06 -31.78 -0.67
N ILE A 166 -18.76 -31.07 -1.56
CA ILE A 166 -18.60 -29.62 -1.75
C ILE A 166 -18.96 -28.85 -0.46
N CYS A 167 -20.08 -29.19 0.18
CA CYS A 167 -20.49 -28.55 1.44
C CYS A 167 -19.46 -28.79 2.56
N LEU A 168 -18.90 -30.00 2.66
CA LEU A 168 -17.86 -30.31 3.63
C LEU A 168 -16.57 -29.51 3.37
N ILE A 169 -16.12 -29.43 2.11
CA ILE A 169 -14.95 -28.62 1.73
C ILE A 169 -15.16 -27.15 2.12
N ILE A 170 -16.33 -26.58 1.80
CA ILE A 170 -16.66 -25.20 2.16
C ILE A 170 -16.61 -25.00 3.68
N THR A 171 -17.20 -25.93 4.43
CA THR A 171 -17.21 -25.88 5.91
C THR A 171 -15.80 -25.92 6.48
N PHE A 172 -14.92 -26.78 5.96
CA PHE A 172 -13.52 -26.84 6.39
C PHE A 172 -12.76 -25.54 6.06
N VAL A 173 -12.98 -24.93 4.89
CA VAL A 173 -12.35 -23.64 4.55
C VAL A 173 -12.80 -22.55 5.53
N PHE A 174 -14.08 -22.51 5.89
CA PHE A 174 -14.59 -21.54 6.86
C PHE A 174 -14.06 -21.79 8.29
N LEU A 175 -13.95 -23.05 8.71
CA LEU A 175 -13.40 -23.42 10.03
C LEU A 175 -11.89 -23.19 10.14
N SER A 176 -11.13 -23.31 9.03
CA SER A 176 -9.68 -23.10 9.00
C SER A 176 -9.23 -21.64 9.24
N GLY A 177 -10.17 -20.69 9.35
CA GLY A 177 -9.86 -19.30 9.68
C GLY A 177 -9.29 -18.47 8.53
N GLN A 178 -9.44 -18.91 7.27
CA GLN A 178 -8.99 -18.14 6.09
C GLN A 178 -9.60 -16.73 6.02
N MET A 179 -10.84 -16.57 6.50
CA MET A 179 -11.50 -15.26 6.54
C MET A 179 -10.86 -14.31 7.57
N TRP A 180 -10.43 -14.83 8.73
CA TRP A 180 -9.71 -14.05 9.74
C TRP A 180 -8.35 -13.55 9.19
N ASN A 181 -7.65 -14.41 8.45
CA ASN A 181 -6.39 -14.04 7.78
C ASN A 181 -6.59 -12.96 6.71
N HIS A 182 -7.67 -13.03 5.94
CA HIS A 182 -7.96 -12.05 4.88
C HIS A 182 -8.26 -10.66 5.46
N ILE A 183 -9.02 -10.58 6.55
CA ILE A 183 -9.42 -9.29 7.15
C ILE A 183 -8.29 -8.64 7.94
N ARG A 184 -7.50 -9.42 8.69
CA ARG A 184 -6.47 -8.88 9.59
C ARG A 184 -5.08 -8.81 8.98
N GLY A 185 -4.82 -9.55 7.89
CA GLY A 185 -3.54 -9.56 7.20
C GLY A 185 -2.30 -9.75 8.10
N PRO A 186 -2.32 -10.68 9.10
CA PRO A 186 -1.22 -10.80 10.05
C PRO A 186 0.10 -11.17 9.35
N PRO A 187 1.26 -10.81 9.96
CA PRO A 187 2.57 -11.17 9.45
C PRO A 187 2.75 -12.70 9.38
N PHE A 188 3.53 -13.17 8.40
CA PHE A 188 3.73 -14.60 8.17
C PHE A 188 4.61 -15.30 9.21
N ILE A 189 5.52 -14.56 9.84
CA ILE A 189 6.47 -15.03 10.85
C ILE A 189 6.69 -13.89 11.83
N MET A 190 6.70 -14.18 13.13
CA MET A 190 7.08 -13.23 14.17
C MET A 190 8.45 -13.68 14.72
N THR A 191 9.43 -12.77 14.73
CA THR A 191 10.73 -13.04 15.32
C THR A 191 10.74 -12.42 16.71
N ASN A 192 11.04 -13.21 17.75
CA ASN A 192 11.11 -12.68 19.10
C ASN A 192 12.34 -11.75 19.23
N PRO A 193 12.16 -10.46 19.58
CA PRO A 193 13.27 -9.50 19.64
C PRO A 193 14.31 -9.84 20.71
N GLN A 194 14.00 -10.69 21.70
CA GLN A 194 14.95 -11.06 22.76
C GLN A 194 15.80 -12.30 22.44
N THR A 195 15.25 -13.29 21.73
CA THR A 195 15.94 -14.56 21.46
C THR A 195 16.35 -14.73 20.00
N ARG A 196 15.91 -13.85 19.08
CA ARG A 196 16.13 -13.95 17.62
C ARG A 196 15.64 -15.27 16.98
N GLU A 197 14.94 -16.11 17.72
CA GLU A 197 14.33 -17.32 17.18
C GLU A 197 13.01 -17.00 16.48
N SER A 198 12.76 -17.64 15.34
CA SER A 198 11.49 -17.56 14.63
C SER A 198 10.44 -18.36 15.39
N THR A 199 9.54 -17.68 16.11
CA THR A 199 8.44 -18.33 16.83
C THR A 199 7.19 -18.36 15.96
N PHE A 200 6.67 -19.58 15.75
CA PHE A 200 5.52 -19.85 14.88
C PHE A 200 4.18 -19.92 15.63
N ILE A 201 4.23 -19.89 16.96
CA ILE A 201 3.08 -19.98 17.86
C ILE A 201 3.21 -18.83 18.86
N HIS A 202 2.21 -17.94 18.86
CA HIS A 202 2.13 -16.87 19.85
C HIS A 202 1.40 -17.41 21.09
N GLY A 203 1.93 -17.18 22.29
CA GLY A 203 1.37 -17.70 23.55
C GLY A 203 0.07 -17.04 24.01
N SER A 204 -0.54 -16.16 23.19
CA SER A 204 -1.81 -15.50 23.52
C SER A 204 -2.95 -16.08 22.67
N THR A 205 -4.12 -16.21 23.29
CA THR A 205 -5.34 -16.78 22.69
C THR A 205 -5.96 -15.93 21.58
N GLN A 206 -5.40 -14.74 21.29
CA GLN A 206 -5.97 -13.74 20.38
C GLN A 206 -5.13 -13.52 19.10
N PHE A 207 -3.95 -14.13 18.99
CA PHE A 207 -3.03 -13.90 17.86
C PHE A 207 -2.61 -15.21 17.19
N GLN A 208 -2.98 -15.37 15.92
CA GLN A 208 -2.63 -16.54 15.11
C GLN A 208 -1.74 -16.12 13.94
N VAL A 209 -0.68 -16.89 13.72
CA VAL A 209 0.22 -16.69 12.57
C VAL A 209 -0.41 -17.35 11.35
N ARG A 210 -0.27 -16.76 10.16
CA ARG A 210 -0.91 -17.25 8.93
C ARG A 210 -0.57 -18.71 8.61
N ARG A 211 0.59 -19.21 9.06
CA ARG A 211 1.03 -20.60 8.85
C ARG A 211 0.21 -21.62 9.66
N THR A 212 -0.28 -21.27 10.85
CA THR A 212 -1.03 -22.17 11.73
C THR A 212 -2.38 -22.57 11.13
N SER A 213 -3.03 -21.65 10.41
CA SER A 213 -4.28 -21.91 9.67
C SER A 213 -4.16 -22.86 8.48
N ARG A 214 -2.93 -23.20 8.07
CA ARG A 214 -2.66 -24.12 6.95
C ARG A 214 -2.34 -25.54 7.42
N ILE A 215 -2.24 -25.75 8.75
CA ILE A 215 -1.90 -27.04 9.39
C ILE A 215 -3.17 -27.72 9.93
N SER A 216 -4.22 -26.96 10.23
CA SER A 216 -5.58 -27.46 10.52
C SER A 216 -6.38 -27.67 9.24
#